data_AF-A0A1E3KC01-F1
#
_entry.id   AF-A0A1E3KC01-F1
#
_cell.length_a   1.000
_cell.length_b   1.000
_cell.length_c   1.000
_cell.angle_alpha   90.00
_cell.angle_beta   90.00
_cell.angle_gamma   90.00
#
_symmetry.space_group_name_H-M   'P 1'
#
loop_
_entity.id
_entity.type
_entity.pdbx_description
1 polymer ?
#
loop_
_entity_poly.entity_id
_entity_poly.type
_entity_poly.pdbx_seq_one_letter_code
_entity_poly.pdbx_strand_id
1 'polypeptide(L)'
;MLLSSLALLFLPLISAAAPRSSDCLLSGTERAINEIFATGGEGATVTLCPGSVHRLNASVQFTAPRQTITTLGNPKDRERAMLLVDGPDLAVAIHADCQKCSFAMIRSIIIDGNRPQLLRIPKGEALVEVGNAESQTVKDCKLYEPRGWSTLHFREGDSKQCRFGHIVDNEIGPSGEEWDDDYDGMDEVNPPWGNPRADGISLACKDSIVERNVVYDATDGAIVIFGSANSVVKNNHIYSRTRVILGGINLVDYEPWEGDYTGVTVHNNHLHALGRYFKVGIVVGPASWSDDTESVVRGAAVTNNRFYGQYWGYGLVVASAKDFEVMGNKVINGDEGEAKFSGVPGSRCPKAPENGKPTAFLINRGSAKGTFQDDFVNGEVQHIICLNPDEKYKPWRFRDSPEALAANIANNPLANAAIDSRIAEALVSYQMSLLSSMSGINQKIERLTTPIDPLDAQPVHEHERAALAAEVEKQRREKEKSSGNKDVDELIRKLEELEKGGRKMKKTLDGVKVDFEGLAGRLRKNADEHKPIIEQIFLHAQTLLLGSTPLSTSQQKLFRNGRGMSMGIPGEGYTPLGVLGGLLGAGAIGLAARGLIKRWRSENKGNKLY
;
A
#
# COMPACT_ATOMS: atom_id res chain seq x y z
N MET A 1 -47.03 66.27 38.70
CA MET A 1 -45.75 66.09 39.41
C MET A 1 -45.12 64.80 38.90
N LEU A 2 -43.96 64.93 38.27
CA LEU A 2 -42.82 64.01 38.13
C LEU A 2 -43.00 62.48 37.95
N LEU A 3 -42.16 62.01 37.02
CA LEU A 3 -41.52 60.68 36.84
C LEU A 3 -42.15 59.79 35.76
N SER A 4 -41.60 59.75 34.54
CA SER A 4 -40.31 59.13 34.12
C SER A 4 -40.51 57.65 33.77
N SER A 5 -40.63 57.30 32.48
CA SER A 5 -39.51 56.83 31.64
C SER A 5 -38.86 55.55 32.16
N LEU A 6 -39.34 54.37 31.71
CA LEU A 6 -38.51 53.17 31.48
C LEU A 6 -39.38 52.06 30.85
N ALA A 7 -39.47 52.00 29.53
CA ALA A 7 -40.08 50.89 28.80
C ALA A 7 -39.36 50.67 27.47
N LEU A 8 -38.07 50.35 27.55
CA LEU A 8 -37.22 49.95 26.43
C LEU A 8 -36.02 49.25 27.06
N LEU A 9 -36.11 47.93 27.28
CA LEU A 9 -34.98 47.02 27.54
C LEU A 9 -35.50 45.59 27.75
N PHE A 10 -35.98 44.95 26.69
CA PHE A 10 -36.03 43.49 26.57
C PHE A 10 -35.79 43.10 25.11
N LEU A 11 -34.57 43.40 24.62
CA LEU A 11 -33.97 42.63 23.54
C LEU A 11 -33.31 41.42 24.18
N PRO A 12 -33.61 40.17 23.77
CA PRO A 12 -32.73 39.08 24.09
C PRO A 12 -31.42 39.35 23.35
N LEU A 13 -30.36 39.62 24.11
CA LEU A 13 -28.98 39.44 23.64
C LEU A 13 -28.87 37.97 23.24
N ILE A 14 -29.14 37.69 21.96
CA ILE A 14 -28.56 36.55 21.27
C ILE A 14 -27.07 36.86 21.28
N SER A 15 -26.40 36.41 22.33
CA SER A 15 -24.97 36.26 22.31
C SER A 15 -24.72 35.26 21.18
N ALA A 16 -24.34 35.80 20.01
CA ALA A 16 -23.61 35.04 19.03
C ALA A 16 -22.35 34.58 19.77
N ALA A 17 -22.44 33.41 20.39
CA ALA A 17 -21.26 32.63 20.70
C ALA A 17 -20.59 32.45 19.35
N ALA A 18 -19.53 33.24 19.10
CA ALA A 18 -18.61 32.97 18.03
C ALA A 18 -18.31 31.46 18.11
N PRO A 19 -18.41 30.70 17.00
CA PRO A 19 -18.04 29.30 17.03
C PRO A 19 -16.65 29.26 17.63
N ARG A 20 -16.48 28.56 18.76
CA ARG A 20 -15.14 28.25 19.26
C ARG A 20 -14.45 27.60 18.07
N SER A 21 -13.44 28.29 17.53
CA SER A 21 -12.51 27.73 16.57
C SER A 21 -12.14 26.35 17.11
N SER A 22 -12.51 25.28 16.41
CA SER A 22 -11.97 23.97 16.75
C SER A 22 -10.44 24.11 16.65
N ASP A 23 -9.69 23.66 17.66
CA ASP A 23 -8.22 23.70 17.69
C ASP A 23 -7.57 22.82 16.59
N CYS A 24 -8.41 22.24 15.73
CA CYS A 24 -8.06 21.36 14.64
C CYS A 24 -9.04 21.52 13.47
N LEU A 25 -8.61 21.15 12.26
CA LEU A 25 -9.43 21.08 11.06
C LEU A 25 -10.29 19.82 11.07
N LEU A 26 -11.60 20.00 10.89
CA LEU A 26 -12.53 18.90 10.62
C LEU A 26 -12.33 18.37 9.19
N SER A 27 -12.96 17.22 8.91
CA SER A 27 -12.98 16.60 7.58
C SER A 27 -13.30 17.62 6.47
N GLY A 28 -12.60 17.52 5.34
CA GLY A 28 -12.69 18.51 4.27
C GLY A 28 -11.86 18.10 3.05
N THR A 29 -11.20 19.07 2.44
CA THR A 29 -10.29 18.86 1.29
C THR A 29 -8.92 19.50 1.56
N GLU A 30 -7.98 19.34 0.63
CA GLU A 30 -6.65 19.95 0.68
C GLU A 30 -6.69 21.49 0.76
N ARG A 31 -7.78 22.13 0.30
CA ARG A 31 -7.85 23.60 0.17
C ARG A 31 -7.60 24.33 1.48
N ALA A 32 -8.23 23.90 2.57
CA ALA A 32 -8.05 24.52 3.88
C ALA A 32 -6.64 24.32 4.44
N ILE A 33 -6.05 23.14 4.17
CA ILE A 33 -4.67 22.82 4.55
C ILE A 33 -3.70 23.74 3.79
N ASN A 34 -3.86 23.82 2.47
CA ASN A 34 -3.02 24.65 1.60
C ASN A 34 -3.16 26.13 1.88
N GLU A 35 -4.36 26.61 2.24
CA GLU A 35 -4.57 28.00 2.64
C GLU A 35 -3.77 28.35 3.91
N ILE A 36 -3.75 27.46 4.90
CA ILE A 36 -2.96 27.67 6.13
C ILE A 36 -1.46 27.65 5.83
N PHE A 37 -0.96 26.73 5.02
CA PHE A 37 0.45 26.73 4.65
C PHE A 37 0.84 27.95 3.81
N ALA A 38 0.01 28.35 2.84
CA ALA A 38 0.29 29.51 2.01
C ALA A 38 0.28 30.83 2.80
N THR A 39 -0.66 31.01 3.73
CA THR A 39 -0.84 32.27 4.48
C THR A 39 -0.07 32.32 5.79
N GLY A 40 0.12 31.17 6.45
CA GLY A 40 0.83 31.07 7.72
C GLY A 40 2.35 31.17 7.59
N GLY A 41 2.91 30.81 6.44
CA GLY A 41 4.34 30.92 6.17
C GLY A 41 5.20 30.01 7.06
N GLU A 42 6.37 30.52 7.47
CA GLU A 42 7.33 29.77 8.28
C GLU A 42 6.73 29.34 9.63
N GLY A 43 6.93 28.06 9.98
CA GLY A 43 6.44 27.50 11.26
C GLY A 43 4.94 27.25 11.31
N ALA A 44 4.19 27.48 10.22
CA ALA A 44 2.76 27.21 10.18
C ALA A 44 2.46 25.74 10.49
N THR A 45 1.53 25.51 11.41
CA THR A 45 1.10 24.17 11.81
C THR A 45 -0.36 23.96 11.41
N VAL A 46 -0.58 22.94 10.58
CA VAL A 46 -1.91 22.41 10.28
C VAL A 46 -2.20 21.27 11.24
N THR A 47 -3.13 21.51 12.16
CA THR A 47 -3.62 20.49 13.09
C THR A 47 -4.94 19.94 12.57
N LEU A 48 -5.04 18.63 12.35
CA LEU A 48 -6.23 17.91 11.90
C LEU A 48 -6.93 17.24 13.09
N CYS A 49 -8.26 17.15 13.06
CA CYS A 49 -8.99 16.54 14.16
C CYS A 49 -8.84 15.01 14.15
N PRO A 50 -8.81 14.33 15.31
CA PRO A 50 -8.69 12.88 15.33
C PRO A 50 -9.83 12.21 14.56
N GLY A 51 -9.47 11.26 13.68
CA GLY A 51 -10.40 10.56 12.79
C GLY A 51 -11.02 11.40 11.67
N SER A 52 -10.56 12.65 11.45
CA SER A 52 -11.02 13.44 10.30
C SER A 52 -10.52 12.84 8.98
N VAL A 53 -11.26 13.06 7.91
CA VAL A 53 -10.94 12.60 6.55
C VAL A 53 -10.89 13.80 5.62
N HIS A 54 -9.74 14.00 4.97
CA HIS A 54 -9.50 15.07 4.03
C HIS A 54 -9.33 14.47 2.63
N ARG A 55 -10.34 14.67 1.79
CA ARG A 55 -10.41 14.15 0.43
C ARG A 55 -9.65 15.07 -0.52
N LEU A 56 -8.56 14.57 -1.08
CA LEU A 56 -7.61 15.33 -1.87
C LEU A 56 -7.96 15.27 -3.36
N ASN A 57 -8.31 16.42 -3.94
CA ASN A 57 -8.42 16.58 -5.40
C ASN A 57 -7.18 17.25 -6.01
N ALA A 58 -6.30 17.76 -5.14
CA ALA A 58 -4.97 18.25 -5.46
C ALA A 58 -4.03 17.93 -4.28
N SER A 59 -2.72 18.06 -4.48
CA SER A 59 -1.75 17.78 -3.42
C SER A 59 -1.81 18.82 -2.30
N VAL A 60 -1.47 18.39 -1.09
CA VAL A 60 -1.08 19.29 -0.01
C VAL A 60 0.31 19.85 -0.32
N GLN A 61 0.45 21.18 -0.29
CA GLN A 61 1.64 21.90 -0.73
C GLN A 61 2.29 22.62 0.46
N PHE A 62 3.48 22.19 0.84
CA PHE A 62 4.32 22.97 1.76
C PHE A 62 5.02 24.08 0.96
N THR A 63 5.22 25.23 1.61
CA THR A 63 5.68 26.45 0.95
C THR A 63 6.81 27.17 1.70
N ALA A 64 7.04 26.80 2.96
CA ALA A 64 7.92 27.52 3.86
C ALA A 64 8.60 26.57 4.87
N PRO A 65 9.71 27.01 5.51
CA PRO A 65 10.42 26.16 6.45
C PRO A 65 9.61 25.92 7.72
N ARG A 66 9.91 24.83 8.42
CA ARG A 66 9.33 24.45 9.72
C ARG A 66 7.81 24.24 9.70
N GLN A 67 7.20 24.14 8.52
CA GLN A 67 5.78 23.83 8.40
C GLN A 67 5.50 22.41 8.91
N THR A 68 4.37 22.24 9.58
CA THR A 68 3.98 20.96 10.18
C THR A 68 2.55 20.60 9.80
N ILE A 69 2.31 19.36 9.41
CA ILE A 69 0.96 18.76 9.39
C ILE A 69 0.90 17.64 10.42
N THR A 70 -0.16 17.64 11.25
CA THR A 70 -0.30 16.68 12.33
C THR A 70 -1.76 16.47 12.72
N THR A 71 -2.08 15.32 13.32
CA THR A 71 -3.35 15.14 14.04
C THR A 71 -3.23 15.72 15.45
N LEU A 72 -4.30 16.34 15.96
CA LEU A 72 -4.39 16.83 17.34
C LEU A 72 -4.09 15.70 18.33
N GLY A 73 -3.18 15.95 19.27
CA GLY A 73 -2.75 14.95 20.26
C GLY A 73 -1.70 13.96 19.76
N ASN A 74 -1.31 14.00 18.48
CA ASN A 74 -0.31 13.11 17.86
C ASN A 74 -0.57 11.61 18.10
N PRO A 75 -1.80 11.09 17.85
CA PRO A 75 -2.08 9.67 17.99
C PRO A 75 -1.18 8.83 17.08
N LYS A 76 -0.87 7.61 17.52
CA LYS A 76 -0.08 6.63 16.74
C LYS A 76 -0.94 5.50 16.17
N ASP A 77 -2.24 5.51 16.45
CA ASP A 77 -3.17 4.44 16.12
C ASP A 77 -4.19 4.87 15.05
N ARG A 78 -5.40 4.34 15.12
CA ARG A 78 -6.50 4.63 14.19
C ARG A 78 -7.16 6.00 14.39
N GLU A 79 -6.83 6.71 15.47
CA GLU A 79 -7.35 8.06 15.72
C GLU A 79 -6.64 9.13 14.87
N ARG A 80 -5.58 8.76 14.14
CA ARG A 80 -4.94 9.63 13.15
C ARG A 80 -5.96 10.14 12.12
N ALA A 81 -5.90 11.42 11.80
CA ALA A 81 -6.59 11.99 10.66
C ALA A 81 -6.05 11.37 9.36
N MET A 82 -6.90 11.28 8.34
CA MET A 82 -6.60 10.65 7.05
C MET A 82 -6.62 11.67 5.92
N LEU A 83 -5.57 11.66 5.10
CA LEU A 83 -5.55 12.24 3.78
C LEU A 83 -5.87 11.14 2.76
N LEU A 84 -6.96 11.28 2.01
CA LEU A 84 -7.42 10.29 1.04
C LEU A 84 -7.35 10.90 -0.36
N VAL A 85 -6.57 10.30 -1.26
CA VAL A 85 -6.53 10.71 -2.67
C VAL A 85 -7.86 10.37 -3.35
N ASP A 86 -8.53 11.39 -3.85
CA ASP A 86 -9.80 11.28 -4.61
C ASP A 86 -9.65 11.79 -6.05
N GLY A 87 -8.64 12.63 -6.32
CA GLY A 87 -8.39 13.19 -7.65
C GLY A 87 -8.05 12.10 -8.67
N PRO A 88 -8.74 12.04 -9.83
CA PRO A 88 -8.56 10.95 -10.81
C PRO A 88 -7.14 10.90 -11.37
N ASP A 89 -6.46 12.04 -11.48
CA ASP A 89 -5.09 12.14 -12.02
C ASP A 89 -4.06 12.48 -10.93
N LEU A 90 -4.43 12.39 -9.66
CA LEU A 90 -3.55 12.72 -8.54
C LEU A 90 -2.77 11.49 -8.05
N ALA A 91 -1.45 11.50 -8.19
CA ALA A 91 -0.56 10.50 -7.60
C ALA A 91 -0.01 10.95 -6.23
N VAL A 92 0.34 12.24 -6.12
CA VAL A 92 1.02 12.82 -4.96
C VAL A 92 0.02 13.45 -3.99
N ALA A 93 -0.10 12.89 -2.78
CA ALA A 93 -0.92 13.46 -1.72
C ALA A 93 -0.25 14.67 -1.05
N ILE A 94 1.07 14.61 -0.84
CA ILE A 94 1.84 15.69 -0.21
C ILE A 94 3.09 15.99 -1.04
N HIS A 95 3.25 17.26 -1.42
CA HIS A 95 4.51 17.85 -1.85
C HIS A 95 5.09 18.69 -0.72
N ALA A 96 6.21 18.23 -0.19
CA ALA A 96 7.04 18.98 0.74
C ALA A 96 8.49 19.10 0.27
N ASP A 97 8.76 18.74 -0.98
CA ASP A 97 10.07 18.81 -1.63
C ASP A 97 10.40 20.20 -2.19
N CYS A 98 9.83 21.27 -1.62
CA CYS A 98 10.19 22.62 -2.03
C CYS A 98 11.56 23.04 -1.49
N GLN A 99 12.35 23.81 -2.24
CA GLN A 99 13.69 24.27 -1.81
C GLN A 99 13.69 25.04 -0.47
N LYS A 100 12.56 25.63 -0.09
CA LYS A 100 12.41 26.40 1.15
C LYS A 100 11.82 25.59 2.31
N CYS A 101 11.52 24.32 2.10
CA CYS A 101 10.76 23.50 3.04
C CYS A 101 11.64 22.84 4.11
N SER A 102 12.79 23.43 4.48
CA SER A 102 13.67 22.88 5.51
C SER A 102 12.92 22.70 6.82
N PHE A 103 13.22 21.63 7.56
CA PHE A 103 12.55 21.29 8.82
C PHE A 103 11.03 21.04 8.69
N ALA A 104 10.52 20.76 7.48
CA ALA A 104 9.13 20.33 7.31
C ALA A 104 8.85 19.03 8.08
N MET A 105 7.67 18.95 8.69
CA MET A 105 7.27 17.84 9.54
C MET A 105 5.92 17.29 9.11
N ILE A 106 5.89 16.01 8.71
CA ILE A 106 4.68 15.24 8.45
C ILE A 106 4.59 14.20 9.54
N ARG A 107 3.58 14.29 10.42
CA ARG A 107 3.50 13.34 11.54
C ARG A 107 2.09 12.92 11.91
N SER A 108 1.97 11.73 12.48
CA SER A 108 0.73 11.25 13.13
C SER A 108 -0.51 11.40 12.23
N ILE A 109 -0.39 11.08 10.94
CA ILE A 109 -1.50 11.07 9.99
C ILE A 109 -1.49 9.77 9.17
N ILE A 110 -2.64 9.45 8.58
CA ILE A 110 -2.80 8.41 7.58
C ILE A 110 -2.81 9.07 6.20
N ILE A 111 -2.11 8.48 5.23
CA ILE A 111 -2.08 8.94 3.84
C ILE A 111 -2.39 7.74 2.94
N ASP A 112 -3.53 7.80 2.27
CA ASP A 112 -4.06 6.74 1.41
C ASP A 112 -4.08 7.21 -0.04
N GLY A 113 -3.27 6.55 -0.89
CA GLY A 113 -3.22 6.84 -2.32
C GLY A 113 -4.44 6.32 -3.08
N ASN A 114 -5.30 5.51 -2.47
CA ASN A 114 -6.56 5.02 -3.03
C ASN A 114 -6.40 4.24 -4.35
N ARG A 115 -5.24 3.59 -4.55
CA ARG A 115 -4.96 2.76 -5.72
C ARG A 115 -6.00 1.66 -5.99
N PRO A 116 -6.59 0.95 -5.01
CA PRO A 116 -7.62 -0.05 -5.30
C PRO A 116 -8.82 0.50 -6.08
N GLN A 117 -9.15 1.78 -5.89
CA GLN A 117 -10.31 2.42 -6.52
C GLN A 117 -9.94 3.24 -7.75
N LEU A 118 -8.80 3.95 -7.68
CA LEU A 118 -8.38 4.89 -8.71
C LEU A 118 -7.32 4.33 -9.66
N LEU A 119 -6.84 3.11 -9.40
CA LEU A 119 -5.76 2.44 -10.12
C LEU A 119 -4.47 3.26 -10.12
N ARG A 120 -3.44 2.74 -10.78
CA ARG A 120 -2.14 3.39 -10.96
C ARG A 120 -2.16 4.47 -12.04
N ILE A 121 -1.26 5.44 -11.91
CA ILE A 121 -1.05 6.52 -12.89
C ILE A 121 0.24 6.23 -13.67
N PRO A 122 0.19 6.20 -15.02
CA PRO A 122 1.40 6.15 -15.83
C PRO A 122 2.36 7.29 -15.47
N LYS A 123 3.60 6.94 -15.08
CA LYS A 123 4.62 7.91 -14.63
C LYS A 123 4.20 8.74 -13.41
N GLY A 124 3.28 8.23 -12.60
CA GLY A 124 2.90 8.89 -11.34
C GLY A 124 4.07 8.92 -10.37
N GLU A 125 4.28 10.06 -9.73
CA GLU A 125 5.26 10.31 -8.66
C GLU A 125 4.91 9.58 -7.35
N ALA A 126 5.75 9.71 -6.32
CA ALA A 126 5.49 9.08 -5.04
C ALA A 126 4.24 9.66 -4.34
N LEU A 127 3.60 8.87 -3.47
CA LEU A 127 2.44 9.35 -2.71
C LEU A 127 2.81 10.54 -1.78
N VAL A 128 4.02 10.52 -1.23
CA VAL A 128 4.61 11.64 -0.49
C VAL A 128 5.97 11.95 -1.06
N GLU A 129 6.11 13.16 -1.60
CA GLU A 129 7.36 13.71 -2.11
C GLU A 129 7.92 14.70 -1.06
N VAL A 130 9.10 14.36 -0.57
CA VAL A 130 9.89 15.12 0.40
C VAL A 130 11.35 15.10 -0.07
N GLY A 131 12.21 15.85 0.58
CA GLY A 131 13.58 16.09 0.17
C GLY A 131 13.75 17.48 -0.41
N ASN A 132 14.77 17.68 -1.24
CA ASN A 132 15.18 18.99 -1.79
C ASN A 132 15.63 20.03 -0.75
N ALA A 133 15.10 20.01 0.47
CA ALA A 133 15.52 20.81 1.60
C ALA A 133 16.18 19.93 2.68
N GLU A 134 16.63 20.54 3.77
CA GLU A 134 17.30 19.81 4.86
C GLU A 134 16.38 19.53 6.05
N SER A 135 16.73 18.50 6.84
CA SER A 135 16.13 18.24 8.16
C SER A 135 14.63 17.96 8.14
N GLN A 136 14.09 17.46 7.02
CA GLN A 136 12.68 17.13 6.90
C GLN A 136 12.37 15.79 7.56
N THR A 137 11.18 15.67 8.14
CA THR A 137 10.81 14.50 8.94
C THR A 137 9.43 13.96 8.55
N VAL A 138 9.35 12.64 8.36
CA VAL A 138 8.12 11.86 8.28
C VAL A 138 8.10 10.87 9.43
N LYS A 139 7.16 11.01 10.37
CA LYS A 139 7.14 10.18 11.58
C LYS A 139 5.76 9.79 12.10
N ASP A 140 5.66 8.62 12.72
CA ASP A 140 4.42 8.13 13.32
C ASP A 140 3.23 8.08 12.33
N CYS A 141 3.50 8.02 11.03
CA CYS A 141 2.50 8.04 9.96
C CYS A 141 2.12 6.62 9.52
N LYS A 142 0.98 6.51 8.83
CA LYS A 142 0.63 5.33 8.06
C LYS A 142 0.45 5.73 6.60
N LEU A 143 1.23 5.15 5.69
CA LEU A 143 1.20 5.50 4.27
C LEU A 143 0.96 4.25 3.44
N TYR A 144 0.01 4.25 2.51
CA TYR A 144 -0.30 3.05 1.73
C TYR A 144 -0.98 3.32 0.40
N GLU A 145 -0.92 2.29 -0.46
CA GLU A 145 -1.56 2.23 -1.77
C GLU A 145 -1.22 3.42 -2.69
N PRO A 146 0.07 3.72 -2.89
CA PRO A 146 0.50 4.77 -3.81
C PRO A 146 0.08 4.45 -5.24
N ARG A 147 -0.39 5.46 -5.97
CA ARG A 147 -0.76 5.31 -7.39
C ARG A 147 0.43 5.43 -8.35
N GLY A 148 1.57 5.91 -7.86
CA GLY A 148 2.84 5.97 -8.58
C GLY A 148 3.84 4.91 -8.14
N TRP A 149 5.12 5.21 -8.34
CA TRP A 149 6.23 4.26 -8.18
C TRP A 149 6.76 4.12 -6.74
N SER A 150 6.38 4.99 -5.80
CA SER A 150 6.81 4.90 -4.41
C SER A 150 5.75 5.41 -3.44
N THR A 151 5.80 4.94 -2.20
CA THR A 151 4.93 5.45 -1.13
C THR A 151 5.51 6.70 -0.49
N LEU A 152 6.82 6.74 -0.30
CA LEU A 152 7.53 7.85 0.31
C LEU A 152 8.88 8.01 -0.38
N HIS A 153 9.11 9.18 -0.97
CA HIS A 153 10.37 9.50 -1.61
C HIS A 153 11.02 10.71 -0.96
N PHE A 154 12.22 10.52 -0.43
CA PHE A 154 13.15 11.57 0.00
C PHE A 154 14.15 11.85 -1.12
N ARG A 155 13.81 12.78 -2.01
CA ARG A 155 14.63 13.10 -3.19
C ARG A 155 15.91 13.86 -2.84
N GLU A 156 16.95 13.65 -3.63
CA GLU A 156 18.28 14.24 -3.52
C GLU A 156 18.28 15.78 -3.61
N GLY A 157 17.25 16.34 -4.25
CA GLY A 157 17.08 17.76 -4.49
C GLY A 157 17.59 18.23 -5.85
N ASP A 158 17.08 19.37 -6.31
CA ASP A 158 17.32 19.93 -7.66
C ASP A 158 18.82 20.11 -7.97
N SER A 159 19.63 20.35 -6.94
CA SER A 159 21.08 20.52 -6.99
C SER A 159 21.80 19.53 -6.07
N LYS A 160 21.17 18.37 -5.79
CA LYS A 160 21.74 17.32 -4.93
C LYS A 160 22.13 17.83 -3.53
N GLN A 161 21.29 18.69 -2.93
CA GLN A 161 21.56 19.37 -1.66
C GLN A 161 20.81 18.81 -0.45
N CYS A 162 19.89 17.86 -0.65
CA CYS A 162 19.12 17.30 0.45
C CYS A 162 20.04 16.60 1.45
N ARG A 163 19.80 16.86 2.75
CA ARG A 163 20.51 16.22 3.86
C ARG A 163 19.68 16.13 5.13
N PHE A 164 20.04 15.21 6.02
CA PHE A 164 19.46 15.06 7.35
C PHE A 164 17.96 14.71 7.35
N GLY A 165 17.52 13.89 6.40
CA GLY A 165 16.13 13.41 6.38
C GLY A 165 15.85 12.41 7.50
N HIS A 166 14.63 12.41 8.04
CA HIS A 166 14.21 11.46 9.08
C HIS A 166 12.93 10.73 8.67
N ILE A 167 13.01 9.41 8.56
CA ILE A 167 11.87 8.51 8.30
C ILE A 167 11.76 7.55 9.47
N VAL A 168 10.87 7.84 10.43
CA VAL A 168 10.94 7.23 11.77
C VAL A 168 9.57 6.76 12.28
N ASP A 169 9.51 5.54 12.82
CA ASP A 169 8.32 5.00 13.49
C ASP A 169 7.05 4.98 12.59
N ASN A 170 7.20 4.82 11.27
CA ASN A 170 6.08 4.77 10.33
C ASN A 170 5.59 3.34 10.05
N GLU A 171 4.33 3.23 9.65
CA GLU A 171 3.76 2.04 9.02
C GLU A 171 3.59 2.32 7.53
N ILE A 172 4.27 1.57 6.67
CA ILE A 172 4.31 1.82 5.23
C ILE A 172 3.90 0.56 4.48
N GLY A 173 2.88 0.70 3.63
CA GLY A 173 2.35 -0.36 2.81
C GLY A 173 0.89 -0.71 3.14
N PRO A 174 0.26 -1.55 2.30
CA PRO A 174 0.90 -2.22 1.17
C PRO A 174 1.15 -1.25 -0.02
N SER A 175 2.14 -1.55 -0.85
CA SER A 175 2.60 -0.64 -1.92
C SER A 175 2.71 -1.37 -3.26
N GLY A 176 1.90 -0.97 -4.23
CA GLY A 176 1.96 -1.51 -5.59
C GLY A 176 1.30 -2.87 -5.77
N GLU A 177 1.40 -3.39 -6.98
CA GLU A 177 0.88 -4.68 -7.43
C GLU A 177 2.03 -5.56 -7.92
N GLU A 178 1.82 -6.87 -7.99
CA GLU A 178 2.77 -7.78 -8.62
C GLU A 178 2.68 -7.60 -10.14
N TRP A 179 3.81 -7.73 -10.82
CA TRP A 179 3.84 -7.66 -12.28
C TRP A 179 3.16 -8.90 -12.91
N ASP A 180 2.25 -8.67 -13.84
CA ASP A 180 1.58 -9.70 -14.63
C ASP A 180 1.83 -9.47 -16.12
N ASP A 181 2.62 -10.35 -16.76
CA ASP A 181 2.99 -10.26 -18.18
C ASP A 181 1.77 -10.17 -19.11
N ASP A 182 0.65 -10.82 -18.76
CA ASP A 182 -0.58 -10.82 -19.56
C ASP A 182 -1.30 -9.46 -19.52
N TYR A 183 -1.06 -8.65 -18.49
CA TYR A 183 -1.75 -7.37 -18.26
C TYR A 183 -0.86 -6.16 -18.45
N ASP A 184 0.36 -6.24 -17.92
CA ASP A 184 1.37 -5.20 -17.95
C ASP A 184 2.23 -5.27 -19.21
N GLY A 185 2.15 -6.37 -19.95
CA GLY A 185 2.94 -6.60 -21.14
C GLY A 185 4.38 -6.99 -20.82
N MET A 186 5.21 -7.11 -21.87
CA MET A 186 6.61 -7.51 -21.75
C MET A 186 7.59 -6.35 -21.60
N ASP A 187 7.16 -5.12 -21.94
CA ASP A 187 7.97 -3.91 -21.81
C ASP A 187 7.90 -3.38 -20.37
N GLU A 188 8.93 -3.69 -19.58
CA GLU A 188 9.03 -3.20 -18.19
C GLU A 188 9.31 -1.69 -18.09
N VAL A 189 9.83 -1.08 -19.16
CA VAL A 189 10.21 0.34 -19.18
C VAL A 189 8.97 1.20 -19.39
N ASN A 190 8.07 0.80 -20.27
CA ASN A 190 6.86 1.56 -20.60
C ASN A 190 5.58 0.70 -20.57
N PRO A 191 5.20 0.16 -19.39
CA PRO A 191 3.94 -0.57 -19.27
C PRO A 191 2.74 0.32 -19.62
N PRO A 192 1.74 -0.22 -20.34
CA PRO A 192 0.64 0.56 -20.92
C PRO A 192 -0.21 1.27 -19.88
N TRP A 193 -0.28 0.73 -18.65
CA TRP A 193 -1.06 1.31 -17.55
C TRP A 193 -0.19 1.92 -16.45
N GLY A 194 1.11 2.16 -16.69
CA GLY A 194 2.06 2.56 -15.65
C GLY A 194 2.68 1.36 -14.93
N ASN A 195 3.71 1.60 -14.11
CA ASN A 195 4.40 0.53 -13.40
C ASN A 195 3.48 -0.07 -12.31
N PRO A 196 3.18 -1.39 -12.32
CA PRO A 196 2.48 -2.03 -11.21
C PRO A 196 3.26 -1.91 -9.91
N ARG A 197 4.59 -1.96 -9.95
CA ARG A 197 5.43 -2.05 -8.77
C ARG A 197 5.55 -0.70 -8.09
N ALA A 198 5.65 -0.73 -6.76
CA ALA A 198 5.95 0.48 -6.00
C ALA A 198 6.85 0.19 -4.80
N ASP A 199 7.76 1.12 -4.56
CA ASP A 199 8.59 1.13 -3.38
C ASP A 199 7.80 1.47 -2.11
N GLY A 200 8.28 0.98 -0.97
CA GLY A 200 7.86 1.47 0.33
C GLY A 200 8.50 2.83 0.62
N ILE A 201 9.83 2.83 0.74
CA ILE A 201 10.64 4.01 1.01
C ILE A 201 11.71 4.14 -0.08
N SER A 202 11.85 5.32 -0.66
CA SER A 202 12.90 5.66 -1.61
C SER A 202 13.73 6.80 -1.02
N LEU A 203 15.01 6.57 -0.72
CA LEU A 203 15.89 7.53 -0.06
C LEU A 203 17.04 7.91 -0.99
N ALA A 204 17.06 9.15 -1.46
CA ALA A 204 18.16 9.77 -2.19
C ALA A 204 18.83 10.93 -1.41
N CYS A 205 18.29 11.30 -0.25
CA CYS A 205 18.76 12.36 0.62
C CYS A 205 19.90 11.88 1.55
N LYS A 206 21.04 12.59 1.57
CA LYS A 206 22.23 12.18 2.35
C LYS A 206 22.10 12.40 3.85
N ASP A 207 23.01 11.82 4.61
CA ASP A 207 23.11 12.00 6.07
C ASP A 207 21.77 11.74 6.80
N SER A 208 20.94 10.85 6.25
CA SER A 208 19.56 10.63 6.68
C SER A 208 19.41 9.41 7.58
N ILE A 209 18.29 9.31 8.29
CA ILE A 209 17.97 8.19 9.16
C ILE A 209 16.63 7.57 8.75
N VAL A 210 16.64 6.25 8.52
CA VAL A 210 15.45 5.42 8.32
C VAL A 210 15.43 4.37 9.43
N GLU A 211 14.59 4.58 10.44
CA GLU A 211 14.59 3.69 11.60
C GLU A 211 13.21 3.36 12.17
N ARG A 212 13.09 2.15 12.71
CA ARG A 212 11.88 1.66 13.42
C ARG A 212 10.60 1.74 12.59
N ASN A 213 10.72 1.69 11.27
CA ASN A 213 9.57 1.61 10.38
C ASN A 213 9.13 0.15 10.23
N VAL A 214 7.83 -0.03 10.04
CA VAL A 214 7.23 -1.29 9.60
C VAL A 214 6.84 -1.11 8.14
N VAL A 215 7.55 -1.78 7.24
CA VAL A 215 7.25 -1.79 5.80
C VAL A 215 6.68 -3.14 5.43
N TYR A 216 5.60 -3.19 4.65
CA TYR A 216 5.02 -4.46 4.23
C TYR A 216 4.44 -4.40 2.84
N ASP A 217 4.52 -5.53 2.13
CA ASP A 217 3.90 -5.73 0.82
C ASP A 217 4.22 -4.61 -0.19
N ALA A 218 5.46 -4.13 -0.20
CA ALA A 218 5.98 -3.20 -1.19
C ALA A 218 6.53 -4.00 -2.38
N THR A 219 5.83 -3.95 -3.51
CA THR A 219 6.05 -4.92 -4.59
C THR A 219 7.28 -4.66 -5.44
N ASP A 220 7.96 -3.51 -5.24
CA ASP A 220 9.28 -3.22 -5.80
C ASP A 220 10.37 -3.38 -4.73
N GLY A 221 11.01 -2.29 -4.28
CA GLY A 221 11.88 -2.26 -3.11
C GLY A 221 11.15 -1.79 -1.85
N ALA A 222 11.20 -2.56 -0.76
CA ALA A 222 10.59 -2.08 0.49
C ALA A 222 11.33 -0.85 1.06
N ILE A 223 12.67 -0.85 1.00
CA ILE A 223 13.51 0.34 1.22
C ILE A 223 14.58 0.40 0.13
N VAL A 224 14.58 1.44 -0.68
CA VAL A 224 15.56 1.69 -1.73
C VAL A 224 16.43 2.87 -1.33
N ILE A 225 17.74 2.66 -1.34
CA ILE A 225 18.74 3.69 -1.07
C ILE A 225 19.38 4.05 -2.39
N PHE A 226 19.18 5.27 -2.85
CA PHE A 226 19.85 5.83 -4.01
C PHE A 226 21.09 6.58 -3.52
N GLY A 227 22.24 5.91 -3.41
CA GLY A 227 23.56 6.50 -3.12
C GLY A 227 23.62 7.56 -2.00
N SER A 228 22.81 7.40 -0.95
CA SER A 228 22.61 8.42 0.08
C SER A 228 23.69 8.38 1.15
N ALA A 229 24.93 8.76 0.78
CA ALA A 229 26.12 8.72 1.64
C ALA A 229 25.85 9.16 3.10
N ASN A 230 26.52 8.48 4.03
CA ASN A 230 26.40 8.60 5.50
C ASN A 230 25.01 8.32 6.11
N SER A 231 24.04 7.82 5.33
CA SER A 231 22.72 7.51 5.87
C SER A 231 22.69 6.21 6.66
N VAL A 232 21.77 6.14 7.62
CA VAL A 232 21.60 4.99 8.52
C VAL A 232 20.21 4.37 8.33
N VAL A 233 20.16 3.09 7.97
CA VAL A 233 18.93 2.30 7.85
C VAL A 233 18.95 1.18 8.88
N LYS A 234 18.19 1.32 9.96
CA LYS A 234 18.28 0.38 11.09
C LYS A 234 16.98 0.08 11.80
N ASN A 235 16.92 -1.10 12.42
CA ASN A 235 15.80 -1.51 13.27
C ASN A 235 14.43 -1.44 12.56
N ASN A 236 14.40 -1.54 11.23
CA ASN A 236 13.16 -1.60 10.47
C ASN A 236 12.69 -3.06 10.40
N HIS A 237 11.37 -3.25 10.35
CA HIS A 237 10.76 -4.55 10.09
C HIS A 237 10.11 -4.53 8.70
N ILE A 238 10.46 -5.52 7.88
CA ILE A 238 10.03 -5.60 6.49
C ILE A 238 9.33 -6.93 6.27
N TYR A 239 8.08 -6.91 5.79
CA TYR A 239 7.24 -8.10 5.68
C TYR A 239 6.72 -8.35 4.25
N SER A 240 6.81 -9.60 3.79
CA SER A 240 6.02 -10.08 2.65
C SER A 240 4.89 -10.96 3.17
N ARG A 241 3.66 -10.43 3.14
CA ARG A 241 2.46 -11.04 3.72
C ARG A 241 1.49 -11.46 2.63
N THR A 242 1.14 -10.52 1.76
CA THR A 242 0.10 -10.72 0.75
C THR A 242 0.58 -10.44 -0.66
N ARG A 243 1.74 -9.77 -0.82
CA ARG A 243 2.35 -9.48 -2.13
C ARG A 243 3.82 -9.91 -2.20
N VAL A 244 4.25 -10.36 -3.38
CA VAL A 244 5.66 -10.61 -3.68
C VAL A 244 6.44 -9.30 -3.61
N ILE A 245 7.62 -9.36 -3.00
CA ILE A 245 8.56 -8.23 -2.88
C ILE A 245 9.82 -8.56 -3.68
N LEU A 246 10.25 -7.66 -4.58
CA LEU A 246 11.47 -7.88 -5.37
C LEU A 246 12.71 -7.76 -4.49
N GLY A 247 12.80 -6.67 -3.72
CA GLY A 247 13.92 -6.40 -2.82
C GLY A 247 13.43 -5.87 -1.47
N GLY A 248 13.95 -6.41 -0.37
CA GLY A 248 13.66 -5.84 0.96
C GLY A 248 14.41 -4.53 1.18
N ILE A 249 15.75 -4.55 1.14
CA ILE A 249 16.57 -3.34 1.19
C ILE A 249 17.53 -3.32 0.00
N ASN A 250 17.48 -2.26 -0.81
CA ASN A 250 18.24 -2.16 -2.05
C ASN A 250 19.33 -1.11 -1.95
N LEU A 251 20.54 -1.50 -2.34
CA LEU A 251 21.73 -0.66 -2.54
C LEU A 251 22.25 -0.91 -3.96
N VAL A 252 21.40 -0.67 -4.95
CA VAL A 252 21.60 -1.12 -6.34
C VAL A 252 21.72 0.04 -7.33
N ASP A 253 21.22 1.22 -6.98
CA ASP A 253 21.15 2.34 -7.91
C ASP A 253 22.49 3.07 -7.99
N TYR A 254 22.92 3.30 -9.24
CA TYR A 254 24.09 4.14 -9.53
C TYR A 254 23.72 5.62 -9.46
N GLU A 255 22.64 6.02 -10.11
CA GLU A 255 22.11 7.38 -10.01
C GLU A 255 21.32 7.60 -8.70
N PRO A 256 21.22 8.83 -8.18
CA PRO A 256 21.79 10.07 -8.71
C PRO A 256 23.21 10.35 -8.20
N TRP A 257 23.86 9.44 -7.48
CA TRP A 257 25.13 9.71 -6.78
C TRP A 257 26.33 8.94 -7.30
N GLU A 258 26.27 8.48 -8.55
CA GLU A 258 27.36 7.76 -9.21
C GLU A 258 27.87 6.56 -8.38
N GLY A 259 26.92 5.83 -7.80
CA GLY A 259 27.17 4.64 -6.97
C GLY A 259 27.81 4.94 -5.62
N ASP A 260 27.78 6.17 -5.13
CA ASP A 260 28.38 6.53 -3.84
C ASP A 260 27.49 6.18 -2.65
N TYR A 261 27.80 5.10 -1.96
CA TYR A 261 27.16 4.71 -0.70
C TYR A 261 28.13 4.87 0.48
N THR A 262 29.17 5.71 0.35
CA THR A 262 30.19 5.88 1.39
C THR A 262 29.55 6.22 2.73
N GLY A 263 29.85 5.41 3.76
CA GLY A 263 29.34 5.62 5.11
C GLY A 263 27.88 5.24 5.30
N VAL A 264 27.18 4.73 4.28
CA VAL A 264 25.84 4.16 4.46
C VAL A 264 25.95 2.93 5.35
N THR A 265 25.07 2.84 6.35
CA THR A 265 24.98 1.66 7.21
C THR A 265 23.56 1.09 7.17
N VAL A 266 23.46 -0.20 6.88
CA VAL A 266 22.21 -0.96 6.88
C VAL A 266 22.33 -2.07 7.90
N HIS A 267 21.76 -1.87 9.08
CA HIS A 267 22.02 -2.77 10.18
C HIS A 267 20.85 -3.03 11.13
N ASN A 268 20.84 -4.21 11.74
CA ASN A 268 19.82 -4.62 12.71
C ASN A 268 18.37 -4.53 12.15
N ASN A 269 18.18 -4.67 10.83
CA ASN A 269 16.85 -4.77 10.26
C ASN A 269 16.36 -6.23 10.30
N HIS A 270 15.04 -6.39 10.38
CA HIS A 270 14.37 -7.67 10.45
C HIS A 270 13.49 -7.86 9.21
N LEU A 271 13.75 -8.90 8.43
CA LEU A 271 13.03 -9.17 7.18
C LEU A 271 12.29 -10.51 7.30
N HIS A 272 11.00 -10.50 7.01
CA HIS A 272 10.07 -11.57 7.35
C HIS A 272 9.28 -12.06 6.13
N ALA A 273 9.70 -13.19 5.55
CA ALA A 273 9.02 -13.86 4.44
C ALA A 273 7.96 -14.86 4.96
N LEU A 274 6.85 -14.33 5.49
CA LEU A 274 5.88 -15.12 6.27
C LEU A 274 4.67 -15.60 5.48
N GLY A 275 4.24 -14.88 4.45
CA GLY A 275 2.99 -15.20 3.72
C GLY A 275 3.11 -15.12 2.20
N ARG A 276 3.93 -14.21 1.69
CA ARG A 276 4.32 -14.15 0.28
C ARG A 276 5.83 -14.19 0.14
N TYR A 277 6.25 -14.27 -1.12
CA TYR A 277 7.62 -14.54 -1.50
C TYR A 277 8.45 -13.26 -1.56
N PHE A 278 9.62 -13.29 -0.93
CA PHE A 278 10.69 -12.34 -1.20
C PHE A 278 11.60 -12.91 -2.26
N LYS A 279 11.82 -12.16 -3.35
CA LYS A 279 12.82 -12.57 -4.32
C LYS A 279 14.22 -12.41 -3.74
N VAL A 280 14.52 -11.25 -3.16
CA VAL A 280 15.75 -11.01 -2.41
C VAL A 280 15.47 -10.18 -1.15
N GLY A 281 16.04 -10.57 -0.01
CA GLY A 281 15.94 -9.79 1.23
C GLY A 281 16.75 -8.50 1.19
N ILE A 282 18.07 -8.57 1.01
CA ILE A 282 18.93 -7.39 0.83
C ILE A 282 19.73 -7.51 -0.47
N VAL A 283 19.68 -6.48 -1.30
CA VAL A 283 20.29 -6.46 -2.63
C VAL A 283 21.42 -5.45 -2.65
N VAL A 284 22.63 -5.89 -3.00
CA VAL A 284 23.81 -5.02 -3.14
C VAL A 284 24.31 -5.08 -4.58
N GLY A 285 24.34 -3.88 -5.18
CA GLY A 285 24.91 -3.52 -6.47
C GLY A 285 24.09 -3.84 -7.73
N PRO A 286 24.38 -3.12 -8.83
CA PRO A 286 23.43 -2.97 -9.96
C PRO A 286 23.17 -4.27 -10.74
N ALA A 287 24.18 -5.13 -10.88
CA ALA A 287 24.05 -6.41 -11.57
C ALA A 287 23.03 -7.33 -10.90
N SER A 288 22.77 -7.20 -9.60
CA SER A 288 21.74 -7.99 -8.93
C SER A 288 20.33 -7.62 -9.41
N TRP A 289 20.13 -6.38 -9.86
CA TRP A 289 18.83 -5.80 -10.22
C TRP A 289 18.56 -5.79 -11.73
N SER A 290 19.63 -5.74 -12.53
CA SER A 290 19.53 -5.61 -14.00
C SER A 290 20.63 -6.42 -14.70
N ASP A 291 20.71 -6.29 -16.02
CA ASP A 291 21.84 -6.81 -16.80
C ASP A 291 23.07 -5.89 -16.82
N ASP A 292 23.03 -4.75 -16.12
CA ASP A 292 24.17 -3.83 -15.97
C ASP A 292 25.28 -4.44 -15.09
N THR A 293 26.38 -4.79 -15.74
CA THR A 293 27.60 -5.29 -15.10
C THR A 293 28.72 -4.24 -15.01
N GLU A 294 28.53 -3.06 -15.60
CA GLU A 294 29.56 -2.03 -15.71
C GLU A 294 29.48 -1.03 -14.55
N SER A 295 28.26 -0.67 -14.12
CA SER A 295 28.07 0.20 -12.97
C SER A 295 28.45 -0.53 -11.68
N VAL A 296 29.23 0.14 -10.83
CA VAL A 296 29.70 -0.40 -9.55
C VAL A 296 29.36 0.58 -8.43
N VAL A 297 28.70 0.08 -7.38
CA VAL A 297 28.41 0.84 -6.16
C VAL A 297 29.53 0.68 -5.13
N ARG A 298 29.71 1.65 -4.22
CA ARG A 298 30.82 1.62 -3.25
C ARG A 298 30.53 2.18 -1.85
N GLY A 299 31.21 1.60 -0.86
CA GLY A 299 31.46 2.27 0.43
C GLY A 299 30.45 2.07 1.57
N ALA A 300 29.54 1.10 1.48
CA ALA A 300 28.53 0.86 2.52
C ALA A 300 28.87 -0.31 3.45
N ALA A 301 28.23 -0.34 4.63
CA ALA A 301 28.23 -1.48 5.52
C ALA A 301 26.80 -2.06 5.67
N VAL A 302 26.67 -3.38 5.51
CA VAL A 302 25.42 -4.13 5.65
C VAL A 302 25.61 -5.20 6.71
N THR A 303 25.17 -4.93 7.95
CA THR A 303 25.57 -5.76 9.10
C THR A 303 24.44 -6.17 10.02
N ASN A 304 24.54 -7.35 10.62
CA ASN A 304 23.64 -7.80 11.69
C ASN A 304 22.13 -7.78 11.35
N ASN A 305 21.77 -7.86 10.07
CA ASN A 305 20.38 -8.01 9.64
C ASN A 305 19.91 -9.45 9.81
N ARG A 306 18.61 -9.64 10.03
CA ARG A 306 18.01 -10.92 10.38
C ARG A 306 16.89 -11.29 9.40
N PHE A 307 16.96 -12.50 8.88
CA PHE A 307 16.02 -13.03 7.88
C PHE A 307 15.19 -14.16 8.48
N TYR A 308 13.87 -14.05 8.39
CA TYR A 308 12.89 -14.95 8.99
C TYR A 308 11.89 -15.47 7.96
N GLY A 309 11.26 -16.61 8.23
CA GLY A 309 10.17 -17.14 7.40
C GLY A 309 10.65 -17.95 6.20
N GLN A 310 9.71 -18.64 5.55
CA GLN A 310 9.99 -19.76 4.64
C GLN A 310 10.02 -19.40 3.15
N TYR A 311 9.63 -18.18 2.76
CA TYR A 311 9.34 -17.86 1.36
C TYR A 311 10.40 -16.97 0.73
N TRP A 312 11.62 -17.50 0.52
CA TRP A 312 12.74 -16.76 -0.04
C TRP A 312 13.20 -17.30 -1.40
N GLY A 313 13.61 -16.38 -2.27
CA GLY A 313 14.59 -16.66 -3.33
C GLY A 313 15.99 -16.58 -2.76
N TYR A 314 16.39 -15.39 -2.31
CA TYR A 314 17.68 -15.14 -1.68
C TYR A 314 17.53 -14.31 -0.41
N GLY A 315 18.39 -14.55 0.58
CA GLY A 315 18.44 -13.71 1.78
C GLY A 315 19.18 -12.40 1.49
N LEU A 316 20.44 -12.51 1.10
CA LEU A 316 21.29 -11.37 0.73
C LEU A 316 22.11 -11.71 -0.51
N VAL A 317 22.11 -10.81 -1.49
CA VAL A 317 22.87 -10.93 -2.74
C VAL A 317 23.85 -9.77 -2.91
N VAL A 318 25.09 -10.07 -3.31
CA VAL A 318 26.13 -9.07 -3.57
C VAL A 318 26.76 -9.27 -4.95
N ALA A 319 26.72 -8.24 -5.79
CA ALA A 319 27.45 -8.17 -7.05
C ALA A 319 27.76 -6.71 -7.40
N SER A 320 28.75 -6.46 -8.27
CA SER A 320 29.10 -5.12 -8.76
C SER A 320 29.22 -4.08 -7.64
N ALA A 321 29.99 -4.44 -6.61
CA ALA A 321 30.13 -3.67 -5.38
C ALA A 321 31.59 -3.61 -4.94
N LYS A 322 32.04 -2.45 -4.46
CA LYS A 322 33.42 -2.24 -4.02
C LYS A 322 33.49 -1.56 -2.66
N ASP A 323 34.46 -1.94 -1.83
CA ASP A 323 34.70 -1.31 -0.53
C ASP A 323 33.47 -1.45 0.39
N PHE A 324 32.76 -2.58 0.27
CA PHE A 324 31.62 -2.95 1.13
C PHE A 324 32.07 -3.78 2.32
N GLU A 325 31.38 -3.62 3.45
CA GLU A 325 31.44 -4.53 4.59
C GLU A 325 30.09 -5.24 4.75
N VAL A 326 30.05 -6.56 4.60
CA VAL A 326 28.82 -7.36 4.77
C VAL A 326 29.05 -8.46 5.79
N MET A 327 28.68 -8.19 7.04
CA MET A 327 29.10 -9.01 8.18
C MET A 327 27.97 -9.28 9.18
N GLY A 328 27.96 -10.48 9.77
CA GLY A 328 27.09 -10.80 10.90
C GLY A 328 25.60 -10.91 10.56
N ASN A 329 25.23 -10.92 9.28
CA ASN A 329 23.85 -11.14 8.85
C ASN A 329 23.46 -12.60 9.05
N LYS A 330 22.25 -12.87 9.52
CA LYS A 330 21.85 -14.23 9.94
C LYS A 330 20.45 -14.60 9.49
N VAL A 331 20.31 -15.82 9.01
CA VAL A 331 19.02 -16.50 8.91
C VAL A 331 18.62 -16.97 10.31
N ILE A 332 17.40 -16.64 10.72
CA ILE A 332 16.86 -17.01 12.02
C ILE A 332 15.74 -18.03 11.82
N ASN A 333 16.00 -19.25 12.30
CA ASN A 333 15.00 -20.30 12.34
C ASN A 333 14.35 -20.32 13.74
N GLY A 334 13.05 -20.59 13.81
CA GLY A 334 12.32 -20.62 15.09
C GLY A 334 10.81 -20.66 14.89
N ASP A 335 10.09 -19.95 15.75
CA ASP A 335 8.61 -19.93 15.77
C ASP A 335 7.98 -19.42 14.46
N GLU A 336 8.71 -18.59 13.71
CA GLU A 336 8.30 -18.08 12.39
C GLU A 336 8.60 -19.06 11.22
N GLY A 337 9.12 -20.26 11.54
CA GLY A 337 9.46 -21.30 10.59
C GLY A 337 10.96 -21.38 10.28
N GLU A 338 11.32 -22.41 9.51
CA GLU A 338 12.67 -22.60 8.97
C GLU A 338 12.78 -21.91 7.62
N ALA A 339 13.79 -21.06 7.44
CA ALA A 339 13.96 -20.37 6.17
C ALA A 339 14.28 -21.35 5.04
N LYS A 340 13.51 -21.23 3.95
CA LYS A 340 13.69 -22.03 2.73
C LYS A 340 13.96 -21.11 1.57
N PHE A 341 14.97 -21.46 0.79
CA PHE A 341 15.41 -20.73 -0.38
C PHE A 341 15.13 -21.60 -1.61
N SER A 342 14.21 -21.15 -2.46
CA SER A 342 13.79 -21.86 -3.66
C SER A 342 13.29 -20.86 -4.71
N GLY A 343 12.91 -21.31 -5.90
CA GLY A 343 12.40 -20.45 -6.96
C GLY A 343 12.89 -20.87 -8.34
N VAL A 344 12.13 -20.47 -9.36
CA VAL A 344 12.42 -20.72 -10.77
C VAL A 344 12.66 -19.41 -11.52
N PRO A 345 13.58 -19.39 -12.49
CA PRO A 345 13.72 -18.24 -13.39
C PRO A 345 12.38 -17.91 -14.08
N GLY A 346 11.94 -16.66 -13.98
CA GLY A 346 10.79 -16.16 -14.72
C GLY A 346 11.03 -16.06 -16.22
N SER A 347 9.97 -15.78 -16.97
CA SER A 347 9.97 -15.56 -18.43
C SER A 347 10.98 -14.51 -18.88
N ARG A 348 11.21 -13.48 -18.05
CA ARG A 348 12.13 -12.35 -18.30
C ARG A 348 13.55 -12.57 -17.80
N CYS A 349 13.83 -13.67 -17.11
CA CYS A 349 15.18 -13.91 -16.61
C CYS A 349 16.18 -14.06 -17.76
N PRO A 350 17.38 -13.47 -17.65
CA PRO A 350 18.48 -13.80 -18.55
C PRO A 350 18.75 -15.31 -18.55
N LYS A 351 19.01 -15.87 -19.74
CA LYS A 351 19.33 -17.31 -19.89
C LYS A 351 20.82 -17.62 -19.68
N ALA A 352 21.66 -16.61 -19.83
CA ALA A 352 23.11 -16.73 -19.67
C ALA A 352 23.68 -15.38 -19.18
N PRO A 353 24.66 -15.40 -18.26
CA PRO A 353 25.14 -16.55 -17.51
C PRO A 353 24.03 -17.12 -16.60
N GLU A 354 24.17 -18.39 -16.22
CA GLU A 354 23.24 -19.01 -15.28
C GLU A 354 23.54 -18.50 -13.87
N ASN A 355 22.56 -17.83 -13.25
CA ASN A 355 22.68 -17.34 -11.88
C ASN A 355 22.93 -18.46 -10.88
N GLY A 356 23.63 -18.14 -9.79
CA GLY A 356 23.72 -19.01 -8.63
C GLY A 356 22.34 -19.39 -8.11
N LYS A 357 22.18 -20.61 -7.60
CA LYS A 357 20.89 -21.12 -7.12
C LYS A 357 20.37 -20.32 -5.91
N PRO A 358 19.03 -20.22 -5.72
CA PRO A 358 18.40 -19.71 -4.51
C PRO A 358 19.10 -20.17 -3.23
N THR A 359 19.60 -19.23 -2.43
CA THR A 359 20.36 -19.51 -1.22
C THR A 359 20.29 -18.33 -0.24
N ALA A 360 20.65 -18.56 1.02
CA ALA A 360 20.66 -17.53 2.05
C ALA A 360 21.55 -16.35 1.66
N PHE A 361 22.82 -16.61 1.32
CA PHE A 361 23.81 -15.58 1.05
C PHE A 361 24.57 -15.93 -0.24
N LEU A 362 24.35 -15.13 -1.28
CA LEU A 362 24.97 -15.29 -2.59
C LEU A 362 25.88 -14.10 -2.91
N ILE A 363 27.07 -14.36 -3.43
CA ILE A 363 28.01 -13.33 -3.86
C ILE A 363 28.61 -13.68 -5.22
N ASN A 364 28.77 -12.68 -6.08
CA ASN A 364 29.65 -12.77 -7.24
C ASN A 364 31.03 -12.21 -6.87
N ARG A 365 31.99 -13.08 -6.51
CA ARG A 365 33.35 -12.64 -6.14
C ARG A 365 34.17 -12.10 -7.32
N GLY A 366 33.69 -12.27 -8.56
CA GLY A 366 34.30 -11.65 -9.74
C GLY A 366 34.07 -10.14 -9.80
N SER A 367 32.90 -9.68 -9.35
CA SER A 367 32.50 -8.26 -9.38
C SER A 367 32.37 -7.62 -7.99
N ALA A 368 32.37 -8.39 -6.90
CA ALA A 368 32.29 -7.89 -5.53
C ALA A 368 33.67 -7.86 -4.84
N LYS A 369 34.04 -6.70 -4.29
CA LYS A 369 35.28 -6.48 -3.53
C LYS A 369 34.97 -5.80 -2.20
N GLY A 370 35.45 -6.38 -1.10
CA GLY A 370 35.13 -5.90 0.25
C GLY A 370 35.41 -6.96 1.31
N THR A 371 34.84 -6.74 2.50
CA THR A 371 34.87 -7.66 3.62
C THR A 371 33.52 -8.35 3.73
N PHE A 372 33.49 -9.68 3.60
CA PHE A 372 32.25 -10.45 3.55
C PHE A 372 32.32 -11.61 4.54
N GLN A 373 31.20 -11.92 5.19
CA GLN A 373 31.08 -13.08 6.07
C GLN A 373 31.33 -14.41 5.33
N ASP A 374 31.76 -15.44 6.07
CA ASP A 374 32.23 -16.70 5.46
C ASP A 374 31.11 -17.54 4.82
N ASP A 375 29.87 -17.36 5.26
CA ASP A 375 28.71 -18.16 4.84
C ASP A 375 28.24 -17.89 3.39
N PHE A 376 28.88 -16.96 2.69
CA PHE A 376 28.54 -16.61 1.31
C PHE A 376 28.92 -17.72 0.33
N VAL A 377 27.94 -18.17 -0.45
CA VAL A 377 28.16 -19.02 -1.61
C VAL A 377 28.57 -18.16 -2.80
N ASN A 378 29.66 -18.52 -3.47
CA ASN A 378 30.07 -17.83 -4.70
C ASN A 378 29.26 -18.34 -5.90
N GLY A 379 28.73 -17.43 -6.72
CA GLY A 379 28.02 -17.76 -7.95
C GLY A 379 27.78 -16.52 -8.81
N GLU A 380 27.27 -16.74 -10.02
CA GLU A 380 26.88 -15.64 -10.89
C GLU A 380 25.64 -14.91 -10.34
N VAL A 381 25.61 -13.62 -10.58
CA VAL A 381 24.56 -12.71 -10.12
C VAL A 381 24.34 -11.68 -11.21
N GLN A 382 23.27 -11.86 -11.98
CA GLN A 382 22.80 -10.92 -12.99
C GLN A 382 21.27 -10.93 -13.06
N HIS A 383 20.64 -9.77 -12.88
CA HIS A 383 19.19 -9.58 -12.90
C HIS A 383 18.43 -10.62 -12.05
N ILE A 384 18.89 -10.92 -10.84
CA ILE A 384 18.38 -12.05 -10.05
C ILE A 384 16.95 -11.83 -9.53
N ILE A 385 16.51 -10.57 -9.48
CA ILE A 385 15.13 -10.17 -9.12
C ILE A 385 14.08 -10.61 -10.15
N CYS A 386 14.48 -11.21 -11.26
CA CYS A 386 13.57 -11.84 -12.21
C CYS A 386 13.02 -13.19 -11.71
N LEU A 387 13.56 -13.76 -10.61
CA LEU A 387 13.17 -15.06 -10.06
C LEU A 387 11.69 -15.09 -9.63
N ASN A 388 10.97 -16.19 -9.87
CA ASN A 388 9.60 -16.37 -9.42
C ASN A 388 9.50 -17.49 -8.39
N PRO A 389 8.46 -17.48 -7.53
CA PRO A 389 8.15 -18.63 -6.69
C PRO A 389 7.96 -19.89 -7.53
N ASP A 390 8.30 -21.06 -6.98
CA ASP A 390 7.99 -22.35 -7.60
C ASP A 390 6.45 -22.54 -7.75
N GLU A 391 6.02 -23.43 -8.65
CA GLU A 391 4.60 -23.76 -8.95
C GLU A 391 3.82 -22.76 -9.81
N LYS A 392 2.49 -22.98 -9.98
CA LYS A 392 1.55 -22.14 -10.75
C LYS A 392 1.33 -20.78 -10.06
N TYR A 393 2.42 -20.01 -9.90
CA TYR A 393 2.40 -18.65 -9.40
C TYR A 393 1.48 -17.80 -10.27
N LYS A 394 0.45 -17.21 -9.63
CA LYS A 394 -0.37 -16.17 -10.24
C LYS A 394 -0.01 -14.84 -9.56
N PRO A 395 0.44 -13.84 -10.35
CA PRO A 395 0.63 -12.49 -9.86
C PRO A 395 -0.65 -11.93 -9.21
N TRP A 396 -0.49 -11.26 -8.07
CA TRP A 396 -1.55 -10.50 -7.42
C TRP A 396 -1.66 -9.09 -8.01
N ARG A 397 -2.90 -8.66 -8.31
CA ARG A 397 -3.21 -7.36 -8.93
C ARG A 397 -4.63 -6.90 -8.62
N PHE A 398 -4.90 -5.61 -8.81
CA PHE A 398 -6.23 -5.03 -8.58
C PHE A 398 -7.22 -5.32 -9.70
N ARG A 399 -6.73 -5.57 -10.92
CA ARG A 399 -7.57 -5.81 -12.10
C ARG A 399 -7.10 -7.04 -12.86
N ASP A 400 -8.03 -7.91 -13.23
CA ASP A 400 -7.80 -9.05 -14.13
C ASP A 400 -7.54 -8.58 -15.58
N SER A 401 -6.83 -9.41 -16.38
CA SER A 401 -6.43 -9.06 -17.75
C SER A 401 -7.66 -9.08 -18.64
N PRO A 402 -7.66 -8.37 -19.78
CA PRO A 402 -8.73 -8.47 -20.75
C PRO A 402 -9.11 -9.93 -21.08
N GLU A 403 -8.12 -10.81 -21.17
CA GLU A 403 -8.24 -12.24 -21.44
C GLU A 403 -8.85 -12.99 -20.25
N ALA A 404 -8.41 -12.69 -19.01
CA ALA A 404 -8.99 -13.28 -17.81
C ALA A 404 -10.44 -12.81 -17.59
N LEU A 405 -10.74 -11.53 -17.86
CA LEU A 405 -12.09 -11.00 -17.87
C LEU A 405 -12.94 -11.68 -18.94
N ALA A 406 -12.43 -11.84 -20.16
CA ALA A 406 -13.12 -12.53 -21.25
C ALA A 406 -13.37 -14.02 -20.93
N ALA A 407 -12.40 -14.70 -20.31
CA ALA A 407 -12.54 -16.08 -19.85
C ALA A 407 -13.56 -16.19 -18.71
N ASN A 408 -13.56 -15.27 -17.74
CA ASN A 408 -14.55 -15.22 -16.67
C ASN A 408 -15.96 -14.95 -17.22
N ILE A 409 -16.09 -14.06 -18.21
CA ILE A 409 -17.35 -13.78 -18.91
C ILE A 409 -17.81 -15.01 -19.71
N ALA A 410 -16.90 -15.72 -20.37
CA ALA A 410 -17.20 -16.94 -21.12
C ALA A 410 -17.62 -18.10 -20.20
N ASN A 411 -17.02 -18.18 -19.01
CA ASN A 411 -17.28 -19.25 -18.04
C ASN A 411 -18.49 -18.95 -17.13
N ASN A 412 -18.87 -17.69 -16.93
CA ASN A 412 -20.01 -17.33 -16.07
C ASN A 412 -20.71 -16.02 -16.50
N PRO A 413 -21.50 -16.03 -17.58
CA PRO A 413 -22.03 -14.83 -18.23
C PRO A 413 -23.08 -14.02 -17.42
N LEU A 414 -23.46 -14.44 -16.20
CA LEU A 414 -24.58 -13.86 -15.43
C LEU A 414 -24.24 -13.29 -14.04
N ALA A 415 -22.99 -13.36 -13.56
CA ALA A 415 -22.69 -13.05 -12.15
C ALA A 415 -22.16 -11.64 -11.84
N ASN A 416 -21.56 -10.90 -12.80
CA ASN A 416 -20.54 -9.92 -12.41
C ASN A 416 -20.89 -8.42 -12.51
N ALA A 417 -22.16 -8.02 -12.62
CA ALA A 417 -22.45 -6.60 -12.88
C ALA A 417 -22.67 -5.71 -11.64
N ALA A 418 -22.98 -6.25 -10.45
CA ALA A 418 -23.32 -5.40 -9.30
C ALA A 418 -22.98 -5.98 -7.90
N ILE A 419 -22.60 -7.24 -7.81
CA ILE A 419 -22.36 -7.94 -6.54
C ILE A 419 -20.87 -7.91 -6.17
N ASP A 420 -19.97 -7.88 -7.16
CA ASP A 420 -18.52 -7.99 -6.93
C ASP A 420 -17.88 -6.75 -6.31
N SER A 421 -18.25 -5.52 -6.68
CA SER A 421 -17.54 -4.34 -6.13
C SER A 421 -17.77 -4.18 -4.63
N ARG A 422 -19.00 -4.42 -4.16
CA ARG A 422 -19.37 -4.26 -2.74
C ARG A 422 -18.85 -5.39 -1.88
N ILE A 423 -18.80 -6.62 -2.41
CA ILE A 423 -18.22 -7.76 -1.70
C ILE A 423 -16.70 -7.65 -1.69
N ALA A 424 -16.06 -7.25 -2.79
CA ALA A 424 -14.63 -6.98 -2.84
C ALA A 424 -14.22 -5.83 -1.90
N GLU A 425 -14.97 -4.72 -1.86
CA GLU A 425 -14.76 -3.64 -0.90
C GLU A 425 -14.93 -4.12 0.55
N ALA A 426 -15.96 -4.91 0.83
CA ALA A 426 -16.19 -5.45 2.16
C ALA A 426 -15.08 -6.45 2.56
N LEU A 427 -14.58 -7.26 1.62
CA LEU A 427 -13.54 -8.25 1.86
C LEU A 427 -12.18 -7.59 2.08
N VAL A 428 -11.84 -6.58 1.26
CA VAL A 428 -10.61 -5.79 1.41
C VAL A 428 -10.66 -4.98 2.71
N SER A 429 -11.78 -4.32 3.01
CA SER A 429 -11.96 -3.60 4.28
C SER A 429 -11.87 -4.53 5.49
N TYR A 430 -12.47 -5.73 5.41
CA TYR A 430 -12.37 -6.75 6.46
C TYR A 430 -10.95 -7.29 6.62
N GLN A 431 -10.25 -7.59 5.53
CA GLN A 431 -8.88 -8.09 5.53
C GLN A 431 -7.90 -7.04 6.07
N MET A 432 -8.09 -5.76 5.71
CA MET A 432 -7.33 -4.64 6.27
C MET A 432 -7.63 -4.41 7.76
N SER A 433 -8.88 -4.58 8.18
CA SER A 433 -9.27 -4.50 9.60
C SER A 433 -8.66 -5.64 10.43
N LEU A 434 -8.59 -6.84 9.86
CA LEU A 434 -7.99 -8.02 10.49
C LEU A 434 -6.47 -7.88 10.61
N LEU A 435 -5.79 -7.49 9.52
CA LEU A 435 -4.34 -7.26 9.49
C LEU A 435 -3.94 -6.12 10.44
N SER A 436 -4.73 -5.05 10.50
CA SER A 436 -4.54 -3.95 11.44
C SER A 436 -4.72 -4.39 12.90
N SER A 437 -5.73 -5.23 13.17
CA SER A 437 -5.96 -5.77 14.51
C SER A 437 -4.83 -6.69 14.97
N MET A 438 -4.30 -7.53 14.06
CA MET A 438 -3.14 -8.38 14.33
C MET A 438 -1.86 -7.57 14.54
N SER A 439 -1.64 -6.52 13.74
CA SER A 439 -0.49 -5.61 13.90
C SER A 439 -0.52 -4.84 15.22
N GLY A 440 -1.70 -4.36 15.65
CA GLY A 440 -1.85 -3.69 16.95
C GLY A 440 -1.65 -4.61 18.15
N ILE A 441 -1.86 -5.92 17.99
CA ILE A 441 -1.57 -6.94 19.01
C ILE A 441 -0.06 -7.22 19.04
N ASN A 442 0.56 -7.45 17.89
CA ASN A 442 2.01 -7.72 17.83
C ASN A 442 2.83 -6.54 18.35
N GLN A 443 2.49 -5.30 17.99
CA GLN A 443 3.19 -4.10 18.46
C GLN A 443 3.06 -3.90 19.98
N LYS A 444 1.93 -4.29 20.59
CA LYS A 444 1.74 -4.26 22.04
C LYS A 444 2.55 -5.35 22.74
N ILE A 445 2.65 -6.54 22.14
CA ILE A 445 3.46 -7.65 22.65
C ILE A 445 4.94 -7.28 22.58
N GLU A 446 5.43 -6.79 21.45
CA GLU A 446 6.83 -6.40 21.26
C GLU A 446 7.28 -5.26 22.18
N ARG A 447 6.41 -4.26 22.41
CA ARG A 447 6.69 -3.18 23.38
C ARG A 447 6.69 -3.66 24.84
N LEU A 448 6.04 -4.78 25.15
CA LEU A 448 6.03 -5.37 26.49
C LEU A 448 7.19 -6.35 26.71
N THR A 449 7.73 -6.95 25.66
CA THR A 449 8.82 -7.93 25.73
C THR A 449 10.22 -7.33 25.55
N THR A 450 10.32 -6.07 25.12
CA THR A 450 11.60 -5.39 24.86
C THR A 450 11.67 -4.07 25.63
N PRO A 451 12.42 -3.97 26.74
CA PRO A 451 12.60 -2.71 27.45
C PRO A 451 13.42 -1.75 26.59
N ILE A 452 12.82 -0.60 26.24
CA ILE A 452 13.46 0.48 25.48
C ILE A 452 14.38 1.26 26.43
N ASP A 453 15.67 1.37 26.08
CA ASP A 453 16.59 2.29 26.74
C ASP A 453 16.16 3.74 26.43
N PRO A 454 16.03 4.64 27.42
CA PRO A 454 15.70 6.05 27.18
C PRO A 454 16.61 6.77 26.15
N LEU A 455 17.85 6.29 25.96
CA LEU A 455 18.77 6.80 24.93
C LEU A 455 18.36 6.43 23.49
N ASP A 456 17.49 5.43 23.32
CA ASP A 456 16.99 4.97 22.02
C ASP A 456 15.65 5.63 21.61
N ALA A 457 15.07 6.46 22.48
CA ALA A 457 13.75 7.07 22.29
C ALA A 457 13.76 8.42 21.55
N GLN A 458 14.94 9.00 21.27
CA GLN A 458 15.09 10.25 20.53
C GLN A 458 16.14 10.10 19.43
N PRO A 459 15.88 10.53 18.18
CA PRO A 459 16.88 10.52 17.13
C PRO A 459 17.83 11.69 17.37
N VAL A 460 19.00 11.40 17.92
CA VAL A 460 20.04 12.40 18.24
C VAL A 460 21.36 11.96 17.62
N HIS A 461 22.04 12.87 16.92
CA HIS A 461 23.33 12.57 16.28
C HIS A 461 24.42 12.30 17.35
N GLU A 462 25.51 11.62 16.96
CA GLU A 462 26.55 11.16 17.89
C GLU A 462 27.18 12.28 18.73
N HIS A 463 27.27 13.51 18.21
CA HIS A 463 27.80 14.67 18.92
C HIS A 463 26.87 15.22 20.04
N GLU A 464 25.57 14.89 20.00
CA GLU A 464 24.58 15.32 20.98
C GLU A 464 24.35 14.24 22.07
N ARG A 465 24.82 13.00 21.85
CA ARG A 465 24.68 11.87 22.78
C ARG A 465 25.35 12.11 24.13
N ALA A 466 26.48 12.82 24.17
CA ALA A 466 27.22 13.05 25.42
C ALA A 466 26.44 13.95 26.39
N ALA A 467 25.71 14.95 25.88
CA ALA A 467 24.88 15.83 26.69
C ALA A 467 23.61 15.12 27.19
N LEU A 468 22.97 14.32 26.32
CA LEU A 468 21.79 13.55 26.69
C LEU A 468 22.12 12.43 27.69
N ALA A 469 23.24 11.73 27.53
CA ALA A 469 23.71 10.71 28.46
C ALA A 469 23.94 11.27 29.87
N ALA A 470 24.47 12.50 29.97
CA ALA A 470 24.65 13.19 31.25
C ALA A 470 23.31 13.53 31.93
N GLU A 471 22.29 13.95 31.16
CA GLU A 471 20.97 14.29 31.70
C GLU A 471 20.16 13.04 32.10
N VAL A 472 20.26 11.95 31.33
CA VAL A 472 19.61 10.66 31.65
C VAL A 472 20.20 10.05 32.93
N GLU A 473 21.52 10.07 33.09
CA GLU A 473 22.21 9.58 34.29
C GLU A 473 21.82 10.40 35.54
N LYS A 474 21.64 11.71 35.39
CA LYS A 474 21.15 12.59 36.45
C LYS A 474 19.72 12.24 36.87
N GLN A 475 18.81 12.05 35.90
CA GLN A 475 17.43 11.63 36.17
C GLN A 475 17.34 10.24 36.80
N ARG A 476 18.24 9.32 36.42
CA ARG A 476 18.30 7.97 36.97
C ARG A 476 18.73 7.98 38.44
N ARG A 477 19.72 8.79 38.80
CA ARG A 477 20.14 9.02 40.20
C ARG A 477 19.08 9.70 41.06
N GLU A 478 18.22 10.53 40.45
CA GLU A 478 17.07 11.12 41.13
C GLU A 478 15.93 10.10 41.35
N LYS A 479 15.74 9.16 40.41
CA LYS A 479 14.76 8.06 40.52
C LYS A 479 15.16 6.98 41.52
N GLU A 480 16.44 6.63 41.61
CA GLU A 480 16.96 5.65 42.58
C GLU A 480 16.78 6.08 44.05
N LYS A 481 16.53 7.38 44.31
CA LYS A 481 16.17 7.89 45.64
C LYS A 481 14.68 7.77 45.98
N SER A 482 13.82 7.29 45.08
CA SER A 482 12.36 7.45 45.18
C SER A 482 11.51 6.15 45.10
N SER A 483 12.03 5.00 44.66
CA SER A 483 11.17 3.84 44.40
C SER A 483 11.63 2.56 45.07
N GLY A 484 11.04 2.26 46.23
CA GLY A 484 10.87 0.90 46.74
C GLY A 484 9.38 0.53 46.66
N ASN A 485 9.08 -0.62 46.05
CA ASN A 485 7.76 -1.25 45.89
C ASN A 485 6.69 -0.64 44.98
N LYS A 486 6.79 0.61 44.50
CA LYS A 486 5.73 1.19 43.62
C LYS A 486 5.69 0.59 42.22
N ASP A 487 6.84 0.18 41.67
CA ASP A 487 6.91 -0.32 40.29
C ASP A 487 6.33 -1.74 40.13
N VAL A 488 6.36 -2.54 41.20
CA VAL A 488 5.76 -3.89 41.22
C VAL A 488 4.24 -3.80 41.28
N ASP A 489 3.70 -2.89 42.09
CA ASP A 489 2.25 -2.65 42.18
C ASP A 489 1.69 -2.06 40.87
N GLU A 490 2.46 -1.19 40.19
CA GLU A 490 2.12 -0.66 38.87
C GLU A 490 2.08 -1.77 37.81
N LEU A 491 3.00 -2.74 37.88
CA LEU A 491 3.05 -3.88 36.96
C LEU A 491 1.85 -4.81 37.14
N ILE A 492 1.48 -5.10 38.39
CA ILE A 492 0.31 -5.93 38.73
C ILE A 492 -0.97 -5.26 38.23
N ARG A 493 -1.11 -3.95 38.46
CA ARG A 493 -2.26 -3.18 37.97
C ARG A 493 -2.37 -3.20 36.44
N LYS A 494 -1.24 -3.10 35.72
CA LYS A 494 -1.21 -3.20 34.26
C LYS A 494 -1.57 -4.59 33.74
N LEU A 495 -1.20 -5.64 34.47
CA LEU A 495 -1.57 -7.02 34.13
C LEU A 495 -3.09 -7.25 34.24
N GLU A 496 -3.72 -6.73 35.30
CA GLU A 496 -5.17 -6.81 35.49
C GLU A 496 -5.96 -6.03 34.42
N GLU A 497 -5.45 -4.86 34.00
CA GLU A 497 -6.01 -4.06 32.91
C GLU A 497 -5.93 -4.82 31.56
N LEU A 498 -4.82 -5.51 31.31
CA LEU A 498 -4.62 -6.32 30.11
C LEU A 498 -5.60 -7.50 30.04
N GLU A 499 -5.83 -8.21 31.14
CA GLU A 499 -6.82 -9.29 31.16
C GLU A 499 -8.25 -8.78 30.93
N LYS A 500 -8.60 -7.62 31.51
CA LYS A 500 -9.89 -6.97 31.26
C LYS A 500 -10.04 -6.58 29.79
N GLY A 501 -8.97 -6.07 29.17
CA GLY A 501 -8.91 -5.78 27.73
C GLY A 501 -9.12 -7.03 26.87
N GLY A 502 -8.46 -8.14 27.20
CA GLY A 502 -8.62 -9.42 26.51
C GLY A 502 -10.04 -9.98 26.59
N ARG A 503 -10.67 -9.91 27.77
CA ARG A 503 -12.07 -10.32 27.97
C ARG A 503 -13.04 -9.44 27.16
N LYS A 504 -12.80 -8.13 27.10
CA LYS A 504 -13.61 -7.18 26.30
C LYS A 504 -13.46 -7.46 24.80
N MET A 505 -12.24 -7.74 24.33
CA MET A 505 -11.96 -8.06 22.93
C MET A 505 -12.64 -9.35 22.49
N LYS A 506 -12.59 -10.41 23.32
CA LYS A 506 -13.31 -11.66 23.06
C LYS A 506 -14.82 -11.44 22.89
N LYS A 507 -15.41 -10.61 23.77
CA LYS A 507 -16.83 -10.27 23.69
C LYS A 507 -17.19 -9.51 22.41
N THR A 508 -16.32 -8.62 21.94
CA THR A 508 -16.50 -7.92 20.65
C THR A 508 -16.40 -8.90 19.48
N LEU A 509 -15.45 -9.83 19.51
CA LEU A 509 -15.27 -10.84 18.47
C LEU A 509 -16.47 -11.78 18.37
N ASP A 510 -17.00 -12.21 19.52
CA ASP A 510 -18.22 -13.03 19.60
C ASP A 510 -19.44 -12.26 19.05
N GLY A 511 -19.55 -10.96 19.33
CA GLY A 511 -20.61 -10.09 18.77
C GLY A 511 -20.54 -9.97 17.25
N VAL A 512 -19.33 -9.74 16.70
CA VAL A 512 -19.11 -9.67 15.25
C VAL A 512 -19.43 -11.00 14.56
N LYS A 513 -19.12 -12.12 15.19
CA LYS A 513 -19.48 -13.45 14.69
C LYS A 513 -21.00 -13.62 14.56
N VAL A 514 -21.76 -13.20 15.57
CA VAL A 514 -23.23 -13.23 15.55
C VAL A 514 -23.80 -12.32 14.46
N ASP A 515 -23.24 -11.13 14.28
CA ASP A 515 -23.66 -10.21 13.21
C ASP A 515 -23.41 -10.79 11.82
N PHE A 516 -22.29 -11.51 11.65
CA PHE A 516 -21.94 -12.19 10.40
C PHE A 516 -22.89 -13.36 10.09
N GLU A 517 -23.21 -14.17 11.09
CA GLU A 517 -24.21 -15.24 10.97
C GLU A 517 -25.60 -14.67 10.62
N GLY A 518 -25.98 -13.54 11.22
CA GLY A 518 -27.22 -12.83 10.92
C GLY A 518 -27.27 -12.17 9.53
N LEU A 519 -26.13 -11.70 9.02
CA LEU A 519 -26.02 -11.17 7.66
C LEU A 519 -26.08 -12.31 6.62
N ALA A 520 -25.36 -13.40 6.86
CA ALA A 520 -25.39 -14.59 6.01
C ALA A 520 -26.79 -15.22 5.94
N GLY A 521 -27.51 -15.26 7.07
CA GLY A 521 -28.90 -15.71 7.11
C GLY A 521 -29.86 -14.83 6.30
N ARG A 522 -29.69 -13.49 6.39
CA ARG A 522 -30.49 -12.54 5.60
C ARG A 522 -30.20 -12.61 4.11
N LEU A 523 -28.94 -12.81 3.72
CA LEU A 523 -28.55 -12.98 2.32
C LEU A 523 -29.10 -14.28 1.72
N ARG A 524 -29.08 -15.39 2.46
CA ARG A 524 -29.73 -16.65 2.06
C ARG A 524 -31.24 -16.46 1.88
N LYS A 525 -31.90 -15.83 2.85
CA LYS A 525 -33.35 -15.60 2.79
C LYS A 525 -33.76 -14.73 1.60
N ASN A 526 -33.01 -13.64 1.31
CA ASN A 526 -33.24 -12.83 0.12
C ASN A 526 -32.99 -13.59 -1.19
N ALA A 527 -31.96 -14.44 -1.24
CA ALA A 527 -31.67 -15.25 -2.41
C ALA A 527 -32.80 -16.27 -2.68
N ASP A 528 -33.35 -16.88 -1.62
CA ASP A 528 -34.46 -17.85 -1.73
C ASP A 528 -35.79 -17.16 -2.08
N GLU A 529 -36.07 -15.96 -1.54
CA GLU A 529 -37.29 -15.19 -1.83
C GLU A 529 -37.33 -14.63 -3.26
N HIS A 530 -36.18 -14.34 -3.87
CA HIS A 530 -36.09 -13.81 -5.23
C HIS A 530 -35.82 -14.85 -6.31
N LYS A 531 -35.51 -16.09 -5.93
CA LYS A 531 -35.31 -17.23 -6.84
C LYS A 531 -36.47 -17.44 -7.84
N PRO A 532 -37.76 -17.38 -7.45
CA PRO A 532 -38.86 -17.60 -8.38
C PRO A 532 -39.01 -16.49 -9.43
N ILE A 533 -38.65 -15.25 -9.05
CA ILE A 533 -38.70 -14.07 -9.92
C ILE A 533 -37.56 -14.13 -10.94
N ILE A 534 -36.37 -14.54 -10.50
CA ILE A 534 -35.20 -14.74 -11.36
C ILE A 534 -35.45 -15.88 -12.35
N GLU A 535 -36.06 -17.00 -11.91
CA GLU A 535 -36.46 -18.11 -12.80
C GLU A 535 -37.54 -17.68 -13.82
N GLN A 536 -38.51 -16.85 -13.44
CA GLN A 536 -39.51 -16.32 -14.39
C GLN A 536 -38.92 -15.36 -15.43
N ILE A 537 -37.99 -14.49 -15.01
CA ILE A 537 -37.28 -13.57 -15.93
C ILE A 537 -36.39 -14.38 -16.89
N PHE A 538 -35.75 -15.44 -16.40
CA PHE A 538 -34.94 -16.34 -17.21
C PHE A 538 -35.78 -17.10 -18.24
N LEU A 539 -36.94 -17.63 -17.85
CA LEU A 539 -37.90 -18.26 -18.76
C LEU A 539 -38.42 -17.29 -19.82
N HIS A 540 -38.77 -16.05 -19.45
CA HIS A 540 -39.21 -15.01 -20.40
C HIS A 540 -38.11 -14.59 -21.38
N ALA A 541 -36.86 -14.47 -20.91
CA ALA A 541 -35.72 -14.14 -21.75
C ALA A 541 -35.40 -15.28 -22.74
N GLN A 542 -35.59 -16.53 -22.31
CA GLN A 542 -35.38 -17.71 -23.16
C GLN A 542 -36.43 -17.81 -24.28
N THR A 543 -37.70 -17.46 -24.03
CA THR A 543 -38.75 -17.38 -25.09
C THR A 543 -38.51 -16.24 -26.08
N LEU A 544 -37.94 -15.12 -25.62
CA LEU A 544 -37.57 -13.97 -26.47
C LEU A 544 -36.35 -14.26 -27.36
N LEU A 545 -35.38 -15.02 -26.85
CA LEU A 545 -34.15 -15.38 -27.58
C LEU A 545 -34.34 -16.56 -28.55
N LEU A 546 -35.34 -17.42 -28.35
CA LEU A 546 -35.63 -18.58 -29.21
C LEU A 546 -36.77 -18.35 -30.21
N GLY A 547 -37.28 -17.13 -30.36
CA GLY A 547 -38.08 -16.71 -31.52
C GLY A 547 -39.28 -17.60 -31.85
N SER A 548 -40.04 -18.09 -30.86
CA SER A 548 -41.31 -18.79 -31.10
C SER A 548 -42.44 -18.11 -30.34
N THR A 549 -43.17 -17.25 -31.05
CA THR A 549 -44.54 -16.87 -30.67
C THR A 549 -45.52 -17.86 -31.30
N PRO A 550 -46.56 -18.31 -30.58
CA PRO A 550 -47.61 -19.13 -31.17
C PRO A 550 -48.53 -18.23 -32.00
N LEU A 551 -48.53 -18.41 -33.32
CA LEU A 551 -49.53 -17.79 -34.20
C LEU A 551 -50.75 -18.72 -34.31
N SER A 552 -51.88 -18.21 -33.83
CA SER A 552 -53.20 -18.76 -34.07
C SER A 552 -53.52 -18.82 -35.57
N THR A 553 -54.02 -19.97 -36.01
CA THR A 553 -55.02 -20.17 -37.09
C THR A 553 -54.88 -19.36 -38.37
N SER A 554 -54.52 -20.02 -39.47
CA SER A 554 -55.45 -20.36 -40.57
C SER A 554 -54.71 -20.88 -41.81
N GLN A 555 -55.39 -21.77 -42.54
CA GLN A 555 -55.05 -22.34 -43.86
C GLN A 555 -54.15 -23.58 -43.89
N GLN A 556 -54.83 -24.73 -43.74
CA GLN A 556 -54.53 -25.92 -44.53
C GLN A 556 -54.45 -25.57 -46.02
N LYS A 557 -53.41 -26.02 -46.72
CA LYS A 557 -53.56 -26.70 -48.02
C LYS A 557 -52.29 -27.49 -48.38
N LEU A 558 -52.55 -28.78 -48.64
CA LEU A 558 -51.90 -29.66 -49.59
C LEU A 558 -50.48 -30.22 -49.35
N PHE A 559 -50.49 -31.53 -49.09
CA PHE A 559 -49.80 -32.61 -49.84
C PHE A 559 -48.28 -32.80 -49.73
N ARG A 560 -47.95 -33.95 -49.13
CA ARG A 560 -47.28 -35.14 -49.72
C ARG A 560 -45.82 -35.41 -49.34
N ASN A 561 -45.68 -36.53 -48.60
CA ASN A 561 -44.73 -37.63 -48.69
C ASN A 561 -43.26 -37.38 -49.07
N GLY A 562 -42.37 -37.99 -48.28
CA GLY A 562 -41.05 -38.43 -48.76
C GLY A 562 -40.17 -39.02 -47.67
N ARG A 563 -39.96 -40.34 -47.71
CA ARG A 563 -39.07 -41.16 -46.86
C ARG A 563 -37.58 -40.95 -47.18
N GLY A 564 -36.71 -41.37 -46.23
CA GLY A 564 -35.39 -41.98 -46.48
C GLY A 564 -34.23 -41.24 -45.80
N MET A 565 -33.54 -41.83 -44.79
CA MET A 565 -32.29 -42.64 -44.88
C MET A 565 -31.14 -41.87 -45.57
N SER A 566 -29.87 -41.80 -45.14
CA SER A 566 -29.02 -42.55 -44.20
C SER A 566 -27.62 -41.86 -44.16
N MET A 567 -26.89 -42.03 -43.05
CA MET A 567 -25.42 -42.05 -42.84
C MET A 567 -24.44 -41.08 -43.54
N GLY A 568 -23.48 -40.57 -42.74
CA GLY A 568 -22.12 -40.24 -43.21
C GLY A 568 -21.38 -39.19 -42.35
N ILE A 569 -20.45 -39.63 -41.53
CA ILE A 569 -19.37 -38.86 -40.83
C ILE A 569 -18.07 -38.99 -41.71
N PRO A 570 -16.92 -38.27 -41.58
CA PRO A 570 -16.47 -37.06 -40.84
C PRO A 570 -15.64 -36.01 -41.67
N GLY A 571 -15.17 -34.92 -41.03
CA GLY A 571 -13.75 -34.50 -41.11
C GLY A 571 -13.41 -33.04 -41.49
N GLU A 572 -12.70 -32.34 -40.58
CA GLU A 572 -11.64 -31.29 -40.70
C GLU A 572 -11.59 -30.37 -41.95
N GLY A 573 -11.28 -29.06 -41.94
CA GLY A 573 -10.78 -28.09 -40.99
C GLY A 573 -10.35 -26.81 -41.77
N TYR A 574 -10.07 -25.73 -41.02
CA TYR A 574 -9.37 -24.48 -41.41
C TYR A 574 -10.03 -23.39 -42.28
N THR A 575 -10.04 -22.20 -41.66
CA THR A 575 -10.39 -20.83 -42.09
C THR A 575 -9.43 -20.22 -43.15
N PRO A 576 -9.80 -19.09 -43.79
CA PRO A 576 -9.11 -17.84 -43.42
C PRO A 576 -9.98 -16.56 -43.39
N LEU A 577 -9.44 -15.54 -42.70
CA LEU A 577 -9.91 -14.16 -42.50
C LEU A 577 -10.36 -13.41 -43.77
N GLY A 578 -11.25 -12.42 -43.59
CA GLY A 578 -11.04 -11.10 -44.21
C GLY A 578 -12.23 -10.33 -44.79
N VAL A 579 -12.91 -9.53 -43.95
CA VAL A 579 -13.33 -8.12 -44.15
C VAL A 579 -14.05 -7.72 -45.46
N LEU A 580 -15.34 -7.35 -45.37
CA LEU A 580 -15.86 -5.99 -45.63
C LEU A 580 -17.39 -5.92 -45.45
N GLY A 581 -17.87 -4.96 -44.65
CA GLY A 581 -19.30 -4.66 -44.52
C GLY A 581 -19.65 -3.98 -43.19
N GLY A 582 -19.05 -2.81 -42.94
CA GLY A 582 -19.38 -1.99 -41.78
C GLY A 582 -20.75 -1.30 -41.88
N LEU A 583 -21.12 -0.70 -40.75
CA LEU A 583 -22.06 0.42 -40.58
C LEU A 583 -23.53 0.12 -40.88
N LEU A 584 -24.33 -0.02 -39.80
CA LEU A 584 -25.70 0.56 -39.62
C LEU A 584 -26.42 -0.02 -38.38
N GLY A 585 -25.71 -0.26 -37.26
CA GLY A 585 -26.28 -0.95 -36.09
C GLY A 585 -26.45 -0.12 -34.81
N ALA A 586 -25.92 1.10 -34.72
CA ALA A 586 -25.89 1.84 -33.45
C ALA A 586 -27.03 2.88 -33.28
N GLY A 587 -27.74 3.23 -34.35
CA GLY A 587 -28.79 4.26 -34.32
C GLY A 587 -30.16 3.78 -33.84
N ALA A 588 -30.48 2.48 -33.96
CA ALA A 588 -31.81 1.95 -33.66
C ALA A 588 -32.03 1.62 -32.17
N ILE A 589 -30.97 1.23 -31.45
CA ILE A 589 -31.04 0.86 -30.03
C ILE A 589 -31.26 2.09 -29.14
N GLY A 590 -30.68 3.25 -29.51
CA GLY A 590 -30.86 4.50 -28.78
C GLY A 590 -32.27 5.11 -28.86
N LEU A 591 -33.02 4.80 -29.93
CA LEU A 591 -34.39 5.31 -30.11
C LEU A 591 -35.43 4.47 -29.36
N ALA A 592 -35.23 3.15 -29.27
CA ALA A 592 -36.10 2.26 -28.50
C ALA A 592 -35.99 2.51 -26.98
N ALA A 593 -34.77 2.75 -26.47
CA ALA A 593 -34.52 3.07 -25.06
C ALA A 593 -35.17 4.41 -24.64
N ARG A 594 -35.18 5.41 -25.53
CA ARG A 594 -35.84 6.71 -25.27
C ARG A 594 -37.37 6.63 -25.23
N GLY A 595 -37.98 5.70 -25.97
CA GLY A 595 -39.43 5.46 -25.96
C GLY A 595 -39.91 4.81 -24.65
N LEU A 596 -39.14 3.84 -24.14
CA LEU A 596 -39.46 3.12 -22.89
C LEU A 596 -39.33 4.01 -21.65
N ILE A 597 -38.33 4.90 -21.59
CA ILE A 597 -38.15 5.83 -20.47
C ILE A 597 -39.25 6.91 -20.42
N LYS A 598 -39.81 7.32 -21.58
CA LYS A 598 -40.95 8.25 -21.63
C LYS A 598 -42.26 7.60 -21.13
N ARG A 599 -42.46 6.32 -21.42
CA ARG A 599 -43.66 5.56 -21.00
C ARG A 599 -43.65 5.24 -19.51
N TRP A 600 -42.48 4.96 -18.95
CA TRP A 600 -42.30 4.73 -17.52
C TRP A 600 -42.51 6.00 -16.66
N ARG A 601 -42.20 7.20 -17.20
CA ARG A 601 -42.46 8.47 -16.52
C ARG A 601 -43.93 8.94 -16.56
N SER A 602 -44.77 8.41 -17.45
CA SER A 602 -46.20 8.74 -17.49
C SER A 602 -47.05 7.87 -16.57
N GLU A 603 -46.60 6.66 -16.22
CA GLU A 603 -47.36 5.72 -15.40
C GLU A 603 -47.20 5.95 -13.87
N ASN A 604 -46.27 6.82 -13.44
CA ASN A 604 -46.02 7.11 -12.02
C ASN A 604 -46.46 8.52 -11.54
N LYS A 605 -47.34 9.21 -12.30
CA LYS A 605 -48.02 10.44 -11.86
C LYS A 605 -49.51 10.16 -11.67
N GLY A 606 -49.88 9.49 -10.59
CA GLY A 606 -51.28 9.19 -10.33
C GLY A 606 -51.56 8.46 -9.03
N ASN A 607 -50.98 8.90 -7.90
CA ASN A 607 -51.55 8.60 -6.58
C ASN A 607 -51.36 9.80 -5.66
N LYS A 608 -52.48 10.48 -5.39
CA LYS A 608 -52.62 11.58 -4.43
C LYS A 608 -53.89 11.32 -3.61
N LEU A 609 -53.81 11.73 -2.33
CA LEU A 609 -54.87 11.88 -1.31
C LEU A 609 -55.17 10.58 -0.52
N TYR A 610 -55.13 10.56 0.81
CA TYR A 610 -55.31 11.61 1.82
C TYR A 610 -54.18 11.70 2.84
#